data_AF-A0A7H0M8D9-F1
#
_entry.id   AF-A0A7H0M8D9-F1
#
_cell.length_a   1.000
_cell.length_b   1.000
_cell.length_c   1.000
_cell.angle_alpha   90.00
_cell.angle_beta   90.00
_cell.angle_gamma   90.00
#
_symmetry.space_group_name_H-M   'P 1'
#
loop_
_entity.id
_entity.type
_entity.pdbx_description
1 polymer ?
#
loop_
_entity_poly.entity_id
_entity_poly.type
_entity_poly.pdbx_seq_one_letter_code
_entity_poly.pdbx_strand_id
1 'polypeptide(L)'
;MFGAENVISQRHLRNAQGKIVGLVDDAIKLGKIKGPRILDLVVKTKDGWKGIEVTSKTAFKVAQSAKEEIIRAAGGGFVRHPVTKDLIELSDDISRIIRLN
;
A
#
# COMPACT_ATOMS: atom_id res chain seq x y z
N MET A 1 3.53 -13.99 -14.98
CA MET A 1 2.13 -13.97 -14.50
C MET A 1 1.44 -12.81 -15.18
N PHE A 2 0.29 -13.08 -15.79
CA PHE A 2 -0.56 -12.09 -16.45
C PHE A 2 -2.01 -12.44 -16.12
N GLY A 3 -2.88 -11.45 -15.95
CA GLY A 3 -4.30 -11.65 -15.62
C GLY A 3 -4.81 -10.65 -14.57
N ALA A 4 -6.08 -10.27 -14.67
CA ALA A 4 -6.72 -9.29 -13.78
C ALA A 4 -6.79 -9.78 -12.33
N GLU A 5 -6.84 -11.09 -12.12
CA GLU A 5 -6.80 -11.74 -10.81
C GLU A 5 -5.48 -11.51 -10.05
N ASN A 6 -4.41 -11.12 -10.76
CA ASN A 6 -3.11 -10.80 -10.18
C ASN A 6 -2.95 -9.30 -9.87
N VAL A 7 -4.01 -8.51 -10.02
CA VAL A 7 -4.03 -7.06 -9.78
C VAL A 7 -5.18 -6.70 -8.86
N ILE A 8 -4.88 -6.01 -7.78
CA ILE A 8 -5.85 -5.52 -6.82
C ILE A 8 -5.80 -4.01 -6.83
N SER A 9 -6.93 -3.35 -7.08
CA SER A 9 -7.03 -1.89 -6.99
C SER A 9 -7.23 -1.40 -5.55
N GLN A 10 -6.63 -0.26 -5.23
CA GLN A 10 -6.88 0.58 -4.05
C GLN A 10 -6.90 -0.14 -2.71
N ARG A 11 -5.77 -0.22 -2.00
CA ARG A 11 -5.71 -0.93 -0.70
C ARG A 11 -5.03 -0.15 0.41
N HIS A 12 -5.67 -0.18 1.58
CA HIS A 12 -5.06 0.29 2.82
C HIS A 12 -3.93 -0.63 3.26
N LEU A 13 -2.84 -0.01 3.69
CA LEU A 13 -1.80 -0.69 4.45
C LEU A 13 -2.34 -1.13 5.82
N ARG A 14 -1.96 -2.33 6.20
CA ARG A 14 -2.39 -3.04 7.41
C ARG A 14 -1.20 -3.66 8.12
N ASN A 15 -1.36 -3.90 9.40
CA ASN A 15 -0.42 -4.70 10.17
C ASN A 15 -0.71 -6.20 10.06
N ALA A 16 0.16 -7.03 10.64
CA ALA A 16 0.04 -8.49 10.65
C ALA A 16 -1.26 -9.02 11.31
N GLN A 17 -1.93 -8.21 12.14
CA GLN A 17 -3.24 -8.53 12.72
C GLN A 17 -4.41 -8.04 11.85
N GLY A 18 -4.11 -7.50 10.66
CA GLY A 18 -5.09 -7.02 9.70
C GLY A 18 -5.74 -5.68 10.05
N LYS A 19 -5.23 -4.93 11.04
CA LYS A 19 -5.69 -3.57 11.37
C LYS A 19 -5.06 -2.57 10.41
N ILE A 20 -5.82 -1.58 9.95
CA ILE A 20 -5.31 -0.48 9.13
C ILE A 20 -4.28 0.30 9.93
N VAL A 21 -3.14 0.63 9.31
CA VAL A 21 -2.11 1.48 9.91
C VAL A 21 -2.18 2.85 9.24
N GLY A 22 -2.28 3.91 10.05
CA GLY A 22 -2.36 5.28 9.55
C GLY A 22 -1.53 6.24 10.40
N LEU A 23 -1.25 7.41 9.84
CA LEU A 23 -0.53 8.50 10.48
C LEU A 23 -1.50 9.66 10.69
N VAL A 24 -1.78 10.00 11.96
CA VAL A 24 -2.69 11.08 12.35
C VAL A 24 -1.96 12.00 13.29
N ASP A 25 -1.82 13.27 12.91
CA ASP A 25 -1.14 14.30 13.69
C ASP A 25 0.24 13.79 14.16
N ASP A 26 1.01 13.26 13.20
CA ASP A 26 2.34 12.64 13.35
C ASP A 26 2.45 11.40 14.27
N ALA A 27 1.32 10.89 14.76
CA ALA A 27 1.26 9.67 15.55
C ALA A 27 0.70 8.47 14.76
N ILE A 28 1.33 7.31 14.91
CA ILE A 28 0.80 6.04 14.37
C ILE A 28 -0.51 5.69 15.09
N LYS A 29 -1.55 5.37 14.32
CA LYS A 29 -2.84 4.90 14.80
C LYS A 29 -3.24 3.61 14.08
N LEU A 30 -3.79 2.67 14.84
CA LEU A 30 -4.30 1.40 14.34
C LEU A 30 -5.83 1.42 14.25
N GLY A 31 -6.38 0.88 13.17
CA GLY A 31 -7.81 0.68 12.98
C GLY A 31 -8.62 1.95 12.69
N LYS A 32 -7.98 3.11 12.52
CA LYS A 32 -8.65 4.38 12.20
C LYS A 32 -8.59 4.68 10.69
N ILE A 33 -9.63 5.36 10.18
CA ILE A 33 -9.78 5.76 8.76
C ILE A 33 -9.22 7.17 8.50
N LYS A 34 -8.92 7.97 9.53
CA LYS A 34 -8.18 9.24 9.37
C LYS A 34 -6.70 8.91 9.19
N GLY A 35 -6.07 9.51 8.19
CA GLY A 35 -4.62 9.38 7.98
C GLY A 35 -4.06 8.07 7.38
N PRO A 36 -4.82 7.09 6.83
CA PRO A 36 -4.22 5.93 6.20
C PRO A 36 -3.50 6.31 4.90
N ARG A 37 -2.69 5.37 4.41
CA ARG A 37 -2.21 5.32 3.04
C ARG A 37 -3.04 4.32 2.25
N ILE A 38 -3.46 4.68 1.04
CA ILE A 38 -4.13 3.80 0.10
C ILE A 38 -3.15 3.60 -1.05
N LEU A 39 -2.78 2.36 -1.35
CA LEU A 39 -2.00 2.03 -2.52
C LEU A 39 -2.88 2.02 -3.77
N ASP A 40 -2.46 2.62 -4.89
CA ASP A 40 -3.28 2.64 -6.12
C ASP A 40 -3.56 1.22 -6.64
N LEU A 41 -2.50 0.40 -6.69
CA LEU A 41 -2.53 -0.98 -7.16
C LEU A 41 -1.65 -1.87 -6.28
N VAL A 42 -2.02 -3.14 -6.17
CA VAL A 42 -1.19 -4.21 -5.62
C VAL A 42 -1.12 -5.33 -6.65
N VAL A 43 0.09 -5.70 -7.05
CA VAL A 43 0.33 -6.60 -8.18
C VAL A 43 1.09 -7.83 -7.72
N LYS A 44 0.60 -9.02 -8.07
CA LYS A 44 1.31 -10.28 -7.84
C LYS A 44 2.43 -10.44 -8.86
N THR A 45 3.66 -10.49 -8.37
CA THR A 45 4.87 -10.74 -9.17
C THR A 45 5.46 -12.11 -8.83
N LYS A 46 6.51 -12.52 -9.55
CA LYS A 46 7.25 -13.75 -9.22
C LYS A 46 7.91 -13.70 -7.82
N ASP A 47 8.17 -12.49 -7.30
CA ASP A 47 8.84 -12.29 -6.02
C ASP A 47 7.86 -12.00 -4.87
N GLY A 48 6.54 -12.11 -5.11
CA GLY A 48 5.50 -11.76 -4.15
C GLY A 48 4.62 -10.59 -4.61
N TRP A 49 3.75 -10.12 -3.71
CA TRP A 49 2.83 -9.02 -3.97
C TRP A 49 3.51 -7.68 -3.71
N LYS A 50 3.40 -6.74 -4.66
CA LYS A 50 4.06 -5.43 -4.59
C LYS A 50 3.06 -4.30 -4.78
N GLY A 51 3.26 -3.20 -4.06
CA GLY A 51 2.52 -1.95 -4.21
C GLY A 51 2.98 -1.17 -5.44
N ILE A 52 2.04 -0.61 -6.19
CA ILE A 52 2.28 0.22 -7.36
C ILE A 52 1.47 1.51 -7.22
N GLU A 53 2.12 2.64 -7.45
CA GLU A 53 1.53 3.98 -7.45
C GLU A 53 1.58 4.56 -8.86
N VAL A 54 0.43 4.93 -9.40
CA VAL A 54 0.34 5.45 -10.77
C VAL A 54 0.06 6.93 -10.71
N THR A 55 0.91 7.73 -11.36
CA THR A 55 0.80 9.19 -11.27
C THR A 55 1.19 9.91 -12.54
N SER A 56 0.84 11.19 -12.66
CA SER A 56 1.26 12.01 -13.79
C SER A 56 2.75 12.35 -13.72
N LYS A 57 3.34 12.64 -14.88
CA LYS A 57 4.77 12.95 -15.01
C LYS A 57 5.26 14.07 -14.09
N THR A 58 4.42 15.06 -13.78
CA THR A 58 4.78 16.26 -13.01
C THR A 58 4.30 16.23 -11.55
N ALA A 59 3.55 15.21 -11.12
CA ALA A 59 3.05 15.15 -9.76
C ALA A 59 4.18 15.07 -8.72
N PHE A 60 4.07 15.86 -7.66
CA PHE A 60 4.95 15.82 -6.51
C PHE A 60 4.47 14.74 -5.53
N LYS A 61 5.34 13.76 -5.22
CA LYS A 61 4.96 12.55 -4.47
C LYS A 61 5.81 12.30 -3.21
N VAL A 62 6.66 13.25 -2.84
CA VAL A 62 7.57 13.11 -1.68
C VAL A 62 6.78 12.88 -0.39
N ALA A 63 5.79 13.72 -0.09
CA ALA A 63 4.99 13.61 1.12
C ALA A 63 4.20 12.28 1.20
N GLN A 64 3.70 11.79 0.06
CA GLN A 64 2.98 10.51 0.03
C GLN A 64 3.92 9.31 0.25
N SER A 65 5.13 9.38 -0.33
CA SER A 65 6.15 8.32 -0.18
C SER A 65 6.67 8.29 1.26
N ALA A 66 6.99 9.45 1.84
CA ALA A 66 7.43 9.55 3.23
C ALA A 66 6.35 9.03 4.21
N LYS A 67 5.08 9.35 3.95
CA LYS A 67 3.97 8.82 4.75
C LYS A 67 3.86 7.30 4.65
N GLU A 68 4.06 6.74 3.47
CA GLU A 68 4.08 5.29 3.28
C GLU A 68 5.24 4.65 4.03
N GLU A 69 6.45 5.18 3.90
CA GLU A 69 7.64 4.71 4.61
C GLU A 69 7.43 4.68 6.13
N ILE A 70 6.89 5.75 6.71
CA ILE A 70 6.55 5.81 8.14
C ILE A 70 5.54 4.72 8.52
N ILE A 71 4.50 4.52 7.71
CA ILE A 71 3.48 3.49 7.95
C ILE A 71 4.06 2.08 7.82
N ARG A 72 4.92 1.83 6.83
CA ARG A 72 5.61 0.56 6.58
C ARG A 72 6.54 0.20 7.74
N ALA A 73 7.35 1.17 8.19
CA ALA A 73 8.23 1.02 9.35
C ALA A 73 7.46 0.72 10.64
N ALA A 74 6.22 1.21 10.77
CA ALA A 74 5.32 0.90 11.89
C ALA A 74 4.57 -0.45 11.74
N GLY A 75 5.01 -1.31 10.81
CA GLY A 75 4.42 -2.64 10.57
C GLY A 75 3.27 -2.65 9.56
N GLY A 76 3.04 -1.57 8.82
CA GLY A 76 2.04 -1.46 7.75
C GLY A 76 2.38 -2.21 6.47
N GLY A 77 2.89 -3.44 6.56
CA GLY A 77 3.40 -4.23 5.42
C GLY A 77 2.35 -5.12 4.73
N PHE A 78 1.07 -5.03 5.09
CA PHE A 78 0.04 -5.95 4.60
C PHE A 78 -1.10 -5.22 3.89
N VAL A 79 -1.81 -5.93 3.01
CA VAL A 79 -3.09 -5.50 2.42
C VAL A 79 -4.12 -6.60 2.54
N ARG A 80 -5.41 -6.24 2.50
CA ARG A 80 -6.49 -7.23 2.49
C ARG A 80 -6.90 -7.55 1.07
N HIS A 81 -6.87 -8.82 0.69
CA HIS A 81 -7.43 -9.26 -0.59
C HIS A 81 -8.94 -8.98 -0.63
N PRO A 82 -9.48 -8.35 -1.69
CA PRO A 82 -10.87 -7.88 -1.68
C PRO A 82 -11.91 -8.99 -1.70
N VAL A 83 -11.60 -10.11 -2.34
CA VAL A 83 -12.54 -11.23 -2.51
C VAL A 83 -12.38 -12.20 -1.35
N THR A 84 -11.25 -12.90 -1.28
CA THR A 84 -10.93 -13.90 -0.24
C THR A 84 -10.81 -13.34 1.18
N LYS A 85 -10.60 -12.02 1.34
CA LYS A 85 -10.35 -11.35 2.63
C LYS A 85 -9.04 -11.72 3.31
N ASP A 86 -8.19 -12.50 2.65
CA ASP A 86 -6.87 -12.86 3.15
C ASP A 86 -6.01 -11.63 3.39
N LEU A 87 -5.14 -11.74 4.40
CA LEU A 87 -4.13 -10.75 4.65
C LEU A 87 -2.87 -11.12 3.84
N ILE A 88 -2.52 -10.26 2.90
CA ILE A 88 -1.39 -10.44 1.98
C ILE A 88 -0.25 -9.59 2.49
N GLU A 89 0.89 -10.22 2.74
CA GLU A 89 2.15 -9.52 2.99
C GLU A 89 2.71 -8.97 1.67
N LEU A 90 3.16 -7.72 1.72
CA LEU A 90 3.82 -7.08 0.60
C LEU A 90 5.32 -7.42 0.66
N SER A 91 5.87 -7.84 -0.46
CA SER A 91 7.28 -8.23 -0.60
C SER A 91 8.19 -7.03 -0.90
N ASP A 92 7.67 -5.81 -0.79
CA ASP A 92 8.41 -4.58 -1.03
C ASP A 92 8.44 -3.71 0.23
N ASP A 93 9.50 -2.92 0.38
CA ASP A 93 9.63 -1.96 1.48
C ASP A 93 8.72 -0.74 1.25
N ILE A 94 8.64 -0.29 -0.01
CA ILE A 94 7.82 0.83 -0.45
C ILE A 94 7.30 0.60 -1.87
N SER A 95 6.11 1.14 -2.16
CA SER A 95 5.49 1.01 -3.48
C SER A 95 6.32 1.63 -4.59
N ARG A 96 6.37 0.95 -5.73
CA ARG A 96 7.01 1.46 -6.94
C ARG A 96 6.12 2.52 -7.60
N ILE A 97 6.70 3.68 -7.91
CA ILE A 97 6.01 4.75 -8.64
C ILE A 97 6.16 4.53 -10.15
N ILE A 98 5.04 4.56 -10.87
CA ILE A 98 4.96 4.58 -12.32
C ILE A 98 4.40 5.93 -12.74
N ARG A 99 5.15 6.67 -13.57
CA ARG A 99 4.73 7.96 -14.12
C ARG A 99 4.19 7.78 -15.53
N LEU A 100 2.97 8.27 -15.77
CA LEU A 100 2.32 8.29 -17.08
C LEU A 100 2.34 9.71 -17.66
N ASN A 101 2.37 9.79 -19.00
CA ASN A 101 2.35 11.05 -19.77
C ASN A 101 0.93 11.57 -19.93
#